data_AF-A0AAV8YFY9-F1
#
_entry.id   AF-A0AAV8YFY9-F1
#
_cell.length_a   1.000
_cell.length_b   1.000
_cell.length_c   1.000
_cell.angle_alpha   90.00
_cell.angle_beta   90.00
_cell.angle_gamma   90.00
#
_symmetry.space_group_name_H-M   'P 1'
#
loop_
_entity.id
_entity.type
_entity.pdbx_description
1 polymer ?
#
loop_
_entity_poly.entity_id
_entity_poly.type
_entity_poly.pdbx_seq_one_letter_code
_entity_poly.pdbx_strand_id
1 'polypeptide(L)'
;MGLCDDTLIGPYILPPRLNGPAFLHFLENEFEAILDDMPLIDRANRWFQLDGCPAHYTLLVRQWLHNHFSGRWIGRGRDCPRPWPPRSPDLTTMDFYVWGRMKSKVYAEPVNDEASLRARILQAAQEIPLAECRAAAQSVIRRCQLCIENDGGHFEQFLK
;
A
#
# COMPACT_ATOMS: atom_id res chain seq x y z
N MET A 1 6.65 0.06 -0.35
CA MET A 1 6.27 0.33 1.05
C MET A 1 4.81 -0.05 1.22
N GLY A 2 4.42 -0.57 2.36
CA GLY A 2 3.04 -0.84 2.72
C GLY A 2 2.75 -0.37 4.15
N LEU A 3 1.49 -0.45 4.54
CA LEU A 3 1.04 -0.25 5.91
C LEU A 3 0.32 -1.51 6.37
N CYS A 4 0.77 -2.08 7.49
CA CYS A 4 0.10 -3.21 8.13
C CYS A 4 -0.26 -2.80 9.56
N ASP A 5 -1.56 -2.79 9.85
CA ASP A 5 -2.14 -2.25 11.08
C ASP A 5 -1.73 -0.77 11.28
N ASP A 6 -0.69 -0.51 12.07
CA ASP A 6 -0.13 0.81 12.32
C ASP A 6 1.35 0.94 11.89
N THR A 7 1.93 -0.14 11.38
CA THR A 7 3.36 -0.27 11.10
C THR A 7 3.63 -0.14 9.61
N LEU A 8 4.53 0.77 9.26
CA LEU A 8 5.03 0.88 7.89
C LEU A 8 6.00 -0.26 7.60
N ILE A 9 5.79 -0.92 6.46
CA ILE A 9 6.61 -2.00 5.95
C ILE A 9 7.43 -1.47 4.77
N GLY A 10 8.75 -1.46 4.90
CA GLY A 10 9.69 -0.85 3.96
C GLY A 10 10.20 0.51 4.44
N PRO A 11 10.57 1.44 3.54
CA PRO A 11 10.35 1.45 2.10
C PRO A 11 11.30 0.53 1.32
N TYR A 12 10.87 0.15 0.12
CA TYR A 12 11.63 -0.69 -0.82
C TYR A 12 11.89 0.10 -2.10
N ILE A 13 13.13 0.04 -2.59
CA ILE A 13 13.51 0.72 -3.83
C ILE A 13 13.35 -0.25 -4.99
N LEU A 14 12.22 -0.10 -5.69
CA LEU A 14 11.90 -0.89 -6.86
C LEU A 14 12.67 -0.40 -8.10
N PRO A 15 12.83 -1.23 -9.14
CA PRO A 15 13.47 -0.82 -10.37
C PRO A 15 12.74 0.36 -11.04
N PRO A 16 13.45 1.23 -11.79
CA PRO A 16 12.85 2.43 -12.41
C PRO A 16 11.67 2.15 -13.34
N ARG A 17 11.62 0.95 -13.93
CA ARG A 17 10.51 0.47 -14.76
C ARG A 17 9.93 -0.78 -14.13
N LEU A 18 8.87 -0.59 -13.35
CA LEU A 18 8.16 -1.68 -12.71
C LEU A 18 7.24 -2.39 -13.72
N ASN A 19 7.38 -3.71 -13.83
CA ASN A 19 6.49 -4.58 -14.59
C ASN A 19 6.08 -5.78 -13.73
N GLY A 20 5.18 -6.63 -14.24
CA GLY A 20 4.70 -7.81 -13.50
C GLY A 20 5.82 -8.72 -12.98
N PRO A 21 6.75 -9.18 -13.84
CA PRO A 21 7.88 -10.00 -13.40
C PRO A 21 8.76 -9.33 -12.34
N ALA A 22 9.09 -8.05 -12.50
CA ALA A 22 9.90 -7.31 -11.53
C ALA A 22 9.17 -7.15 -10.18
N PHE A 23 7.86 -6.93 -10.21
CA PHE A 23 7.05 -6.86 -8.99
C PHE A 23 6.92 -8.22 -8.31
N LEU A 24 6.74 -9.30 -9.08
CA LEU A 24 6.74 -10.66 -8.54
C LEU A 24 8.09 -11.01 -7.89
N HIS A 25 9.20 -10.64 -8.54
CA HIS A 25 10.53 -10.83 -7.96
C HIS A 25 10.65 -10.14 -6.58
N PHE A 26 10.16 -8.90 -6.46
CA PHE A 26 10.07 -8.23 -5.16
C PHE A 26 9.22 -9.01 -4.15
N LEU A 27 8.04 -9.53 -4.57
CA LEU A 27 7.17 -10.30 -3.70
C LEU A 27 7.85 -11.56 -3.15
N GLU A 28 8.54 -12.31 -4.01
CA GLU A 28 9.19 -13.59 -3.67
C GLU A 28 10.50 -13.40 -2.89
N ASN A 29 11.24 -12.31 -3.10
CA ASN A 29 12.60 -12.17 -2.58
C ASN A 29 12.73 -11.17 -1.42
N GLU A 30 11.82 -10.21 -1.32
CA GLU A 30 11.87 -9.17 -0.28
C GLU A 30 10.64 -9.20 0.61
N PHE A 31 9.44 -9.30 0.03
CA PHE A 31 8.20 -9.27 0.79
C PHE A 31 7.93 -10.58 1.53
N GLU A 32 8.32 -11.73 0.97
CA GLU A 32 8.13 -13.04 1.58
C GLU A 32 8.84 -13.17 2.93
N ALA A 33 10.06 -12.63 3.06
CA ALA A 33 10.79 -12.60 4.32
C ALA A 33 10.00 -11.90 5.45
N ILE A 34 9.25 -10.85 5.12
CA ILE A 34 8.39 -10.14 6.09
C ILE A 34 7.20 -11.01 6.50
N LEU A 35 6.64 -11.75 5.55
CA LEU A 35 5.53 -12.65 5.83
C LEU A 35 5.95 -13.83 6.69
N ASP A 36 7.21 -14.25 6.60
CA ASP A 36 7.77 -15.34 7.41
C ASP A 36 8.03 -14.92 8.85
N ASP A 37 8.32 -13.64 9.08
CA ASP A 37 8.41 -13.06 10.43
C ASP A 37 7.05 -12.90 11.12
N MET A 38 5.94 -12.96 10.38
CA MET A 38 4.58 -12.91 10.94
C MET A 38 4.11 -14.29 11.40
N PRO A 39 3.45 -14.42 12.56
CA PRO A 39 2.83 -15.67 12.97
C PRO A 39 1.89 -16.22 11.88
N LEU A 40 2.00 -17.51 11.57
CA LEU A 40 1.23 -18.15 10.49
C LEU A 40 -0.28 -17.90 10.62
N ILE A 41 -0.82 -17.87 11.83
CA ILE A 41 -2.25 -17.62 12.05
C ILE A 41 -2.66 -16.18 11.71
N ASP A 42 -1.76 -15.21 11.90
CA ASP A 42 -2.01 -13.82 11.55
C ASP A 42 -1.91 -13.64 10.03
N ARG A 43 -0.85 -14.19 9.41
CA ARG A 43 -0.70 -14.21 7.95
C ARG A 43 -1.91 -14.86 7.28
N ALA A 44 -2.36 -15.99 7.81
CA ALA A 44 -3.51 -16.73 7.30
C ALA A 44 -4.87 -16.08 7.62
N ASN A 45 -4.94 -14.90 8.22
CA ASN A 45 -6.19 -14.17 8.42
C ASN A 45 -6.16 -12.73 7.88
N ARG A 46 -5.01 -12.29 7.34
CA ARG A 46 -4.84 -10.95 6.78
C ARG A 46 -5.31 -10.85 5.34
N TRP A 47 -5.79 -9.66 5.00
CA TRP A 47 -6.12 -9.26 3.64
C TRP A 47 -4.97 -8.43 3.05
N PHE A 48 -4.61 -8.71 1.81
CA PHE A 48 -3.62 -7.93 1.08
C PHE A 48 -4.29 -7.01 0.07
N GLN A 49 -3.97 -5.71 0.09
CA GLN A 49 -4.55 -4.74 -0.84
C GLN A 49 -3.46 -4.18 -1.78
N LEU A 50 -3.76 -4.16 -3.07
CA LEU A 50 -2.97 -3.45 -4.10
C LEU A 50 -3.82 -2.39 -4.80
N ASP A 51 -3.14 -1.37 -5.29
CA ASP A 51 -3.73 -0.33 -6.12
C ASP A 51 -3.97 -0.82 -7.57
N GLY A 52 -4.31 0.13 -8.46
CA GLY A 52 -4.57 -0.14 -9.87
C GLY A 52 -3.35 -0.22 -10.79
N CYS A 53 -2.11 -0.23 -10.29
CA CYS A 53 -0.90 -0.21 -11.12
C CYS A 53 -0.82 -1.46 -12.04
N PRO A 54 -0.52 -1.32 -13.36
CA PRO A 54 -0.41 -2.45 -14.29
C PRO A 54 0.50 -3.60 -13.86
N ALA A 55 1.60 -3.30 -13.16
CA ALA A 55 2.51 -4.32 -12.65
C ALA A 55 1.85 -5.23 -11.61
N HIS A 56 0.90 -4.71 -10.84
CA HIS A 56 0.31 -5.37 -9.67
C HIS A 56 -0.78 -6.40 -10.02
N TYR A 57 -1.34 -6.38 -11.23
CA TYR A 57 -2.45 -7.28 -11.60
C TYR A 57 -2.16 -8.21 -12.78
N THR A 58 -0.89 -8.39 -13.13
CA THR A 58 -0.49 -9.44 -14.09
C THR A 58 -0.90 -10.83 -13.60
N LEU A 59 -1.06 -11.80 -14.51
CA LEU A 59 -1.50 -13.15 -14.15
C LEU A 59 -0.60 -13.78 -13.07
N LEU A 60 0.72 -13.66 -13.22
CA LEU A 60 1.70 -14.24 -12.30
C LEU A 60 1.56 -13.66 -10.88
N VAL A 61 1.44 -12.33 -10.77
CA VAL A 61 1.24 -11.65 -9.48
C VAL A 61 -0.07 -12.07 -8.83
N ARG A 62 -1.16 -12.17 -9.61
CA ARG A 62 -2.47 -12.61 -9.09
C ARG A 62 -2.45 -14.06 -8.60
N GLN A 63 -1.74 -14.95 -9.29
CA GLN A 63 -1.55 -16.33 -8.86
C GLN A 63 -0.75 -16.40 -7.56
N TRP A 64 0.33 -15.63 -7.46
CA TRP A 64 1.12 -15.54 -6.24
C TRP A 64 0.25 -15.07 -5.06
N LEU A 65 -0.51 -13.98 -5.22
CA LEU A 65 -1.41 -13.46 -4.19
C LEU A 65 -2.48 -14.47 -3.77
N HIS A 66 -3.07 -15.17 -4.74
CA HIS A 66 -4.09 -16.17 -4.46
C HIS A 66 -3.55 -17.30 -3.58
N ASN A 67 -2.35 -17.80 -3.90
CA ASN A 67 -1.69 -18.87 -3.17
C ASN A 67 -1.25 -18.43 -1.76
N HIS A 68 -0.68 -17.23 -1.63
CA HIS A 68 -0.08 -16.76 -0.38
C HIS A 68 -1.12 -16.23 0.63
N PHE A 69 -2.26 -15.72 0.15
CA PHE A 69 -3.32 -15.17 1.00
C PHE A 69 -4.61 -15.99 0.99
N SER A 70 -4.60 -17.18 0.38
CA SER A 70 -5.79 -18.06 0.27
C SER A 70 -7.00 -17.32 -0.33
N GLY A 71 -6.77 -16.52 -1.36
CA GLY A 71 -7.80 -15.67 -1.99
C GLY A 71 -8.24 -14.44 -1.19
N ARG A 72 -7.59 -14.09 -0.06
CA ARG A 72 -7.84 -12.84 0.68
C ARG A 72 -6.99 -11.69 0.17
N TRP A 73 -7.26 -11.27 -1.05
CA TRP A 73 -6.62 -10.08 -1.59
C TRP A 73 -7.60 -9.21 -2.36
N ILE A 74 -7.31 -7.91 -2.35
CA ILE A 74 -8.08 -6.83 -2.95
C ILE A 74 -7.20 -6.17 -4.01
N GLY A 75 -7.73 -5.95 -5.21
CA GLY A 75 -6.98 -5.33 -6.29
C GLY A 75 -7.71 -5.37 -7.62
N ARG A 76 -6.95 -5.46 -8.72
CA ARG A 76 -7.51 -5.54 -10.08
C ARG A 76 -7.30 -6.90 -10.73
N GLY A 77 -8.07 -7.16 -11.79
CA GLY A 77 -7.96 -8.37 -12.63
C GLY A 77 -9.22 -9.23 -12.60
N ARG A 78 -9.42 -10.03 -13.66
CA ARG A 78 -10.63 -10.83 -13.88
C ARG A 78 -10.93 -11.82 -12.76
N ASP A 79 -9.90 -12.44 -12.20
CA ASP A 79 -9.99 -13.49 -11.17
C ASP A 79 -9.69 -12.91 -9.77
N CYS A 80 -9.84 -11.61 -9.59
CA CYS A 80 -9.66 -10.96 -8.30
C CYS A 80 -10.85 -11.31 -7.38
N PRO A 81 -10.61 -11.85 -6.17
CA PRO A 81 -11.68 -12.19 -5.23
C PRO A 81 -12.47 -10.97 -4.74
N ARG A 82 -11.80 -9.81 -4.61
CA ARG A 82 -12.40 -8.55 -4.19
C ARG A 82 -11.89 -7.39 -5.07
N PRO A 83 -12.65 -6.96 -6.09
CA PRO A 83 -12.19 -5.91 -6.98
C PRO A 83 -12.08 -4.57 -6.24
N TRP A 84 -10.96 -3.86 -6.44
CA TRP A 84 -10.77 -2.49 -5.99
C TRP A 84 -11.26 -1.50 -7.05
N PRO A 85 -12.03 -0.47 -6.67
CA PRO A 85 -12.53 0.52 -7.63
C PRO A 85 -11.36 1.28 -8.30
N PRO A 86 -11.45 1.52 -9.62
CA PRO A 86 -10.46 2.35 -10.31
C PRO A 86 -10.58 3.81 -9.86
N ARG A 87 -9.44 4.50 -9.77
CA ARG A 87 -9.35 5.94 -9.43
C ARG A 87 -9.89 6.27 -8.03
N SER A 88 -9.63 5.41 -7.04
CA SER A 88 -10.00 5.64 -5.64
C SER A 88 -8.80 5.79 -4.69
N PRO A 89 -7.91 6.79 -4.91
CA PRO A 89 -6.79 7.05 -3.99
C PRO A 89 -7.28 7.54 -2.61
N ASP A 90 -8.48 8.11 -2.55
CA ASP A 90 -9.21 8.52 -1.35
C ASP A 90 -9.61 7.35 -0.43
N LEU A 91 -9.52 6.11 -0.92
CA LEU A 91 -9.79 4.88 -0.17
C LEU A 91 -8.52 4.07 0.17
N THR A 92 -7.35 4.45 -0.34
CA THR A 92 -6.09 3.73 -0.11
C THR A 92 -5.21 4.52 0.86
N THR A 93 -4.93 3.96 2.05
CA THR A 93 -4.18 4.65 3.12
C THR A 93 -2.80 5.12 2.68
N MET A 94 -2.14 4.36 1.80
CA MET A 94 -0.88 4.78 1.22
C MET A 94 -1.00 6.10 0.44
N ASP A 95 -2.08 6.27 -0.33
CA ASP A 95 -2.30 7.42 -1.20
C ASP A 95 -2.81 8.65 -0.45
N PHE A 96 -3.88 8.52 0.33
CA PHE A 96 -4.49 9.68 1.00
C PHE A 96 -3.69 10.19 2.20
N TYR A 97 -2.74 9.40 2.74
CA TYR A 97 -2.00 9.77 3.94
C TYR A 97 -0.47 9.57 3.78
N VAL A 98 -0.01 8.32 3.65
CA VAL A 98 1.43 8.00 3.81
C VAL A 98 2.31 8.73 2.80
N TRP A 99 1.96 8.70 1.51
CA TRP A 99 2.75 9.34 0.46
C TRP A 99 2.76 10.86 0.57
N GLY A 100 1.66 11.47 1.04
CA GLY A 100 1.62 12.90 1.35
C GLY A 100 2.62 13.26 2.45
N ARG A 101 2.56 12.53 3.57
CA ARG A 101 3.42 12.74 4.74
C ARG A 101 4.90 12.54 4.41
N MET A 102 5.22 11.47 3.66
CA MET A 102 6.55 11.18 3.16
C MET A 102 7.10 12.32 2.30
N LYS A 103 6.32 12.78 1.32
CA LYS A 103 6.74 13.90 0.44
C LYS A 103 7.02 15.17 1.23
N SER A 104 6.17 15.54 2.18
CA SER A 104 6.38 16.72 3.02
C SER A 104 7.70 16.66 3.82
N LYS A 105 8.10 15.47 4.28
CA LYS A 105 9.37 15.28 5.00
C LYS A 105 10.58 15.28 4.06
N VAL A 106 10.52 14.48 2.98
CA VAL A 106 11.64 14.29 2.04
C VAL A 106 12.01 15.61 1.35
N TYR A 107 11.00 16.39 0.96
CA TYR A 107 11.14 17.64 0.22
C TYR A 107 11.02 18.89 1.09
N ALA A 108 11.14 18.76 2.42
CA ALA A 108 11.23 19.92 3.31
C ALA A 108 12.43 20.83 2.95
N GLU A 109 13.51 20.21 2.46
CA GLU A 109 14.71 20.88 1.94
C GLU A 109 15.00 20.39 0.51
N PRO A 110 15.70 21.18 -0.33
CA PRO A 110 16.16 20.73 -1.63
C PRO A 110 16.95 19.41 -1.56
N VAL A 111 16.72 18.55 -2.54
CA VAL A 111 17.42 17.27 -2.72
C VAL A 111 18.29 17.39 -3.96
N ASN A 112 19.59 17.17 -3.82
CA ASN A 112 20.57 17.47 -4.87
C ASN A 112 21.12 16.23 -5.58
N ASP A 113 20.86 15.03 -5.03
CA ASP A 113 21.37 13.77 -5.57
C ASP A 113 20.50 12.59 -5.13
N GLU A 114 20.69 11.45 -5.80
CA GLU A 114 19.89 10.26 -5.56
C GLU A 114 20.20 9.60 -4.20
N ALA A 115 21.45 9.66 -3.72
CA ALA A 115 21.82 9.04 -2.45
C ALA A 115 21.16 9.78 -1.28
N SER A 116 21.19 11.11 -1.31
CA SER A 116 20.48 11.94 -0.32
C SER A 116 18.96 11.74 -0.41
N LEU A 117 18.38 11.60 -1.61
CA LEU A 117 16.97 11.27 -1.78
C LEU A 117 16.60 9.95 -1.08
N ARG A 118 17.37 8.88 -1.35
CA ARG A 118 17.14 7.55 -0.77
C ARG A 118 17.27 7.56 0.75
N ALA A 119 18.30 8.22 1.28
CA ALA A 119 18.50 8.36 2.71
C ALA A 119 17.33 9.09 3.39
N ARG A 120 16.84 10.19 2.78
CA ARG A 120 15.69 10.93 3.29
C ARG A 120 14.38 10.15 3.22
N ILE A 121 14.19 9.32 2.18
CA ILE A 121 13.03 8.43 2.09
C ILE A 121 13.03 7.43 3.26
N LEU A 122 14.18 6.82 3.56
CA LEU A 122 14.30 5.89 4.68
C LEU A 122 14.05 6.59 6.02
N GLN A 123 14.67 7.76 6.23
CA GLN A 123 14.47 8.55 7.43
C GLN A 123 13.02 9.00 7.59
N ALA A 124 12.39 9.51 6.54
CA ALA A 124 11.01 9.97 6.58
C ALA A 124 10.05 8.85 6.98
N ALA A 125 10.27 7.61 6.51
CA ALA A 125 9.45 6.47 6.89
C ALA A 125 9.57 6.14 8.39
N GLN A 126 10.77 6.23 8.95
CA GLN A 126 11.02 5.99 10.39
C GLN A 126 10.42 7.08 11.28
N GLU A 127 10.31 8.31 10.77
CA GLU A 127 9.78 9.44 11.52
C GLU A 127 8.25 9.59 11.46
N ILE A 128 7.55 8.80 10.62
CA ILE A 128 6.08 8.83 10.61
C ILE A 128 5.56 8.18 11.90
N PRO A 129 4.81 8.88 12.75
CA PRO A 129 4.34 8.30 14.00
C PRO A 129 3.35 7.16 13.79
N LEU A 130 3.54 6.04 14.49
CA LEU A 130 2.63 4.88 14.46
C LEU A 130 1.19 5.28 14.79
N ALA A 131 0.99 6.24 15.70
CA ALA A 131 -0.34 6.74 16.04
C ALA A 131 -1.05 7.38 14.84
N GLU A 132 -0.33 8.12 13.99
CA GLU A 132 -0.93 8.70 12.79
C GLU A 132 -1.24 7.61 11.75
N CYS A 133 -0.35 6.64 11.56
CA CYS A 133 -0.60 5.46 10.72
C CYS A 133 -1.85 4.69 11.16
N ARG A 134 -2.00 4.44 12.46
CA ARG A 134 -3.16 3.77 13.05
C ARG A 134 -4.44 4.55 12.78
N ALA A 135 -4.43 5.86 13.01
CA ALA A 135 -5.58 6.73 12.75
C ALA A 135 -5.96 6.70 11.25
N ALA A 136 -4.96 6.74 10.36
CA ALA A 136 -5.17 6.65 8.93
C ALA A 136 -5.78 5.31 8.51
N ALA A 137 -5.27 4.18 9.03
CA ALA A 137 -5.82 2.85 8.77
C ALA A 137 -7.27 2.72 9.27
N GLN A 138 -7.56 3.20 10.48
CA GLN A 138 -8.92 3.19 11.05
C GLN A 138 -9.89 4.10 10.27
N SER A 139 -9.39 5.18 9.67
CA SER A 139 -10.21 6.10 8.87
C SER A 139 -10.77 5.48 7.59
N VAL A 140 -10.19 4.37 7.09
CA VAL A 140 -10.61 3.71 5.86
C VAL A 140 -12.09 3.30 5.93
N ILE A 141 -12.56 2.80 7.07
CA ILE A 141 -13.97 2.41 7.23
C ILE A 141 -14.90 3.62 7.07
N ARG A 142 -14.56 4.77 7.68
CA ARG A 142 -15.35 5.99 7.55
C ARG A 142 -15.32 6.53 6.12
N ARG A 143 -14.16 6.49 5.46
CA ARG A 143 -14.01 6.88 4.04
C ARG A 143 -14.86 6.00 3.13
N CYS A 144 -14.86 4.68 3.33
CA CYS A 144 -15.74 3.75 2.60
C CYS A 144 -17.22 4.05 2.83
N GLN A 145 -17.63 4.33 4.08
CA GLN A 145 -19.02 4.70 4.39
C GLN A 145 -19.42 5.99 3.68
N LEU A 146 -18.58 7.03 3.74
CA LEU A 146 -18.80 8.29 3.06
C LEU A 146 -18.87 8.17 1.53
N CYS A 147 -18.08 7.26 0.96
CA CYS A 147 -18.15 6.92 -0.46
C CYS A 147 -19.50 6.29 -0.82
N ILE A 148 -19.98 5.35 0.00
CA ILE A 148 -21.31 4.72 -0.19
C ILE A 148 -22.43 5.76 0.00
N GLU A 149 -22.36 6.59 1.04
CA GLU A 149 -23.33 7.67 1.31
C GLU A 149 -23.42 8.70 0.17
N ASN A 150 -22.37 8.83 -0.63
CA ASN A 150 -22.32 9.72 -1.80
C ASN A 150 -22.41 8.96 -3.13
N ASP A 151 -22.94 7.73 -3.14
CA ASP A 151 -23.14 6.94 -4.36
C ASP A 151 -21.86 6.77 -5.23
N GLY A 152 -20.69 6.67 -4.57
CA GLY A 152 -19.39 6.56 -5.22
C GLY A 152 -18.77 7.90 -5.67
N GLY A 153 -19.39 9.03 -5.33
CA GLY A 153 -18.87 10.38 -5.58
C GLY A 153 -17.78 10.81 -4.61
N HIS A 154 -17.20 11.99 -4.85
CA HIS A 154 -16.20 12.59 -3.97
C HIS A 154 -16.81 12.97 -2.62
N PHE A 155 -16.11 12.61 -1.55
CA PHE A 155 -16.62 12.73 -0.18
C PHE A 155 -15.67 13.41 0.81
N GLU A 156 -14.48 13.83 0.37
CA GLU A 156 -13.44 14.36 1.26
C GLU A 156 -13.90 15.59 2.05
N GLN A 157 -14.81 16.40 1.48
CA GLN A 157 -15.46 17.53 2.15
C GLN A 157 -16.27 17.16 3.40
N PHE A 158 -16.57 15.87 3.60
CA PHE A 158 -17.31 15.34 4.73
C PHE A 158 -16.42 14.65 5.78
N LEU A 159 -15.11 14.59 5.55
CA LEU A 159 -14.13 14.15 6.54
C LEU A 159 -13.94 15.28 7.56
N LYS A 160 -14.21 14.99 8.83
CA LYS A 160 -13.99 15.91 9.96
C LYS A 160 -12.62 15.69 10.58
#